data_AF-A0A2V3I8F2-F1
#
_entry.id   AF-A0A2V3I8F2-F1
#
_cell.length_a   1.000
_cell.length_b   1.000
_cell.length_c   1.000
_cell.angle_alpha   90.00
_cell.angle_beta   90.00
_cell.angle_gamma   90.00
#
_symmetry.space_group_name_H-M   'P 1'
#
loop_
_entity.id
_entity.type
_entity.pdbx_description
1 polymer ?
#
loop_
_entity_poly.entity_id
_entity_poly.type
_entity_poly.pdbx_seq_one_letter_code
_entity_poly.pdbx_strand_id
1 'polypeptide(L)'
;PVYTYAELLEKIQSTGAKSQWGDDLYPAQLNKIGITGFYFIKDWPVGPKPFYVKVSKNDPKISESFDLMYGDLEISSGSTRIEKKEELEDRMKTKGMKIDTFEYHLNAFEYGVPPHAGCGIGLERLMMALTGTENIRDTTFYPRDVDRLTP
;
A
#
# COMPACT_ATOMS: atom_id res chain seq x y z
N PRO A 1 -8.49 10.77 -10.23
CA PRO A 1 -7.85 10.03 -11.35
C PRO A 1 -7.38 8.65 -10.87
N VAL A 2 -7.21 7.69 -11.77
CA VAL A 2 -6.66 6.36 -11.46
C VAL A 2 -5.50 6.10 -12.41
N TYR A 3 -4.32 5.82 -11.86
CA TYR A 3 -3.13 5.44 -12.61
C TYR A 3 -2.71 4.04 -12.20
N THR A 4 -2.13 3.30 -13.12
CA THR A 4 -1.39 2.08 -12.82
C THR A 4 0.02 2.43 -12.31
N TYR A 5 0.62 1.54 -11.53
CA TYR A 5 2.01 1.65 -11.14
C TYR A 5 2.93 1.80 -12.37
N ALA A 6 2.67 1.03 -13.43
CA ALA A 6 3.47 1.08 -14.66
C ALA A 6 3.44 2.47 -15.31
N GLU A 7 2.26 3.08 -15.45
CA GLU A 7 2.12 4.43 -16.01
C GLU A 7 2.87 5.48 -15.18
N LEU A 8 2.83 5.39 -13.84
CA LEU A 8 3.55 6.33 -12.99
C LEU A 8 5.06 6.09 -13.03
N LEU A 9 5.50 4.84 -13.10
CA LEU A 9 6.91 4.50 -13.25
C LEU A 9 7.48 5.10 -14.55
N GLU A 10 6.78 4.97 -15.68
CA GLU A 10 7.18 5.58 -16.95
C GLU A 10 7.25 7.10 -16.86
N LYS A 11 6.25 7.74 -16.25
CA LYS A 11 6.27 9.19 -16.01
C LYS A 11 7.47 9.60 -15.16
N ILE A 12 7.75 8.88 -14.08
CA ILE A 12 8.89 9.16 -13.20
C ILE A 12 10.20 9.00 -13.96
N GLN A 13 10.36 7.94 -14.75
CA GLN A 13 11.55 7.71 -15.57
C GLN A 13 11.77 8.82 -16.60
N SER A 14 10.70 9.36 -17.19
CA SER A 14 10.80 10.49 -18.13
C SER A 14 11.30 11.79 -17.50
N THR A 15 11.26 11.92 -16.16
CA THR A 15 11.89 13.03 -15.42
C THR A 15 13.41 12.86 -15.22
N GLY A 16 13.99 11.76 -15.72
CA GLY A 16 15.39 11.39 -15.51
C GLY A 16 15.67 10.74 -14.14
N ALA A 17 14.63 10.41 -13.37
CA ALA A 17 14.79 9.68 -12.12
C ALA A 17 15.17 8.21 -12.41
N LYS A 18 16.12 7.68 -11.62
CA LYS A 18 16.47 6.26 -11.65
C LYS A 18 15.48 5.48 -10.80
N SER A 19 14.50 4.87 -11.45
CA SER A 19 13.49 3.99 -10.85
C SER A 19 13.28 2.79 -11.75
N GLN A 20 13.12 1.61 -11.17
CA GLN A 20 12.89 0.36 -11.90
C GLN A 20 11.65 -0.35 -11.37
N TRP A 21 11.17 -1.33 -12.13
CA TRP A 21 10.05 -2.16 -11.72
C TRP A 21 10.31 -2.84 -10.38
N GLY A 22 9.36 -2.72 -9.46
CA GLY A 22 9.47 -3.30 -8.11
C GLY A 22 9.99 -2.33 -7.07
N ASP A 23 10.55 -1.18 -7.47
CA ASP A 23 10.86 -0.10 -6.55
C ASP A 23 9.56 0.55 -6.04
N ASP A 24 9.65 1.11 -4.84
CA ASP A 24 8.61 1.97 -4.30
C ASP A 24 8.61 3.35 -5.00
N LEU A 25 7.47 4.05 -4.94
CA LEU A 25 7.30 5.38 -5.54
C LEU A 25 7.42 6.45 -4.45
N TYR A 26 8.62 7.02 -4.32
CA TYR A 26 8.93 7.95 -3.24
C TYR A 26 8.34 9.36 -3.48
N PRO A 27 8.02 10.12 -2.41
CA PRO A 27 7.46 11.47 -2.52
C PRO A 27 8.26 12.41 -3.45
N ALA A 28 9.59 12.37 -3.40
CA ALA A 28 10.44 13.18 -4.27
C ALA A 28 10.28 12.85 -5.77
N GLN A 29 9.94 11.61 -6.11
CA GLN A 29 9.66 11.20 -7.50
C GLN A 29 8.25 11.63 -7.90
N LEU A 30 7.26 11.44 -7.02
CA LEU A 30 5.87 11.85 -7.24
C LEU A 30 5.74 13.37 -7.42
N ASN A 31 6.49 14.15 -6.64
CA ASN A 31 6.54 15.61 -6.78
C ASN A 31 7.08 16.05 -8.15
N LYS A 32 8.04 15.34 -8.74
CA LYS A 32 8.59 15.67 -10.06
C LYS A 32 7.60 15.48 -11.21
N ILE A 33 6.69 14.52 -11.09
CA ILE A 33 5.64 14.29 -12.09
C ILE A 33 4.44 15.23 -11.90
N GLY A 34 4.41 16.03 -10.83
CA GLY A 34 3.51 17.18 -10.66
C GLY A 34 2.03 16.83 -10.50
N ILE A 35 1.71 15.62 -10.04
CA ILE A 35 0.31 15.25 -9.78
C ILE A 35 -0.13 15.93 -8.49
N THR A 36 -1.20 16.71 -8.55
CA THR A 36 -1.78 17.41 -7.40
C THR A 36 -3.19 16.89 -7.10
N GLY A 37 -3.63 17.05 -5.85
CA GLY A 37 -4.94 16.57 -5.41
C GLY A 37 -5.05 15.05 -5.31
N PHE A 38 -6.29 14.55 -5.22
CA PHE A 38 -6.56 13.13 -4.97
C PHE A 38 -6.45 12.26 -6.22
N TYR A 39 -5.72 11.15 -6.12
CA TYR A 39 -5.66 10.12 -7.16
C TYR A 39 -5.34 8.74 -6.59
N PHE A 40 -5.66 7.70 -7.36
CA PHE A 40 -5.32 6.32 -7.02
C PHE A 40 -4.11 5.83 -7.84
N ILE A 41 -3.29 5.00 -7.21
CA ILE A 41 -2.28 4.16 -7.85
C ILE A 41 -2.73 2.71 -7.67
N LYS A 42 -2.89 1.95 -8.76
CA LYS A 42 -3.27 0.54 -8.71
C LYS A 42 -2.25 -0.37 -9.40
N ASP A 43 -2.44 -1.68 -9.27
CA ASP A 43 -1.66 -2.72 -9.95
C ASP A 43 -0.17 -2.71 -9.54
N TRP A 44 0.10 -2.54 -8.25
CA TRP A 44 1.47 -2.53 -7.74
C TRP A 44 2.18 -3.87 -7.95
N PRO A 45 3.52 -3.87 -8.08
CA PRO A 45 4.31 -5.09 -8.15
C PRO A 45 4.07 -6.02 -6.96
N VAL A 46 4.00 -7.32 -7.21
CA VAL A 46 3.72 -8.35 -6.20
C VAL A 46 4.82 -8.47 -5.14
N GLY A 47 6.07 -8.21 -5.52
CA GLY A 47 7.26 -8.34 -4.68
C GLY A 47 7.18 -7.55 -3.37
N PRO A 48 7.07 -6.21 -3.41
CA PRO A 48 7.02 -5.37 -2.22
C PRO A 48 5.74 -5.55 -1.40
N LYS A 49 4.61 -5.96 -2.02
CA LYS A 49 3.34 -6.08 -1.29
C LYS A 49 3.34 -7.25 -0.30
N PRO A 50 2.61 -7.14 0.83
CA PRO A 50 2.53 -8.19 1.86
C PRO A 50 2.04 -9.55 1.36
N PHE A 51 2.28 -10.60 2.17
CA PHE A 51 1.93 -11.99 1.82
C PHE A 51 0.42 -12.18 1.55
N TYR A 52 -0.43 -11.45 2.26
CA TYR A 52 -1.90 -11.54 2.17
C TYR A 52 -2.51 -10.85 0.94
N VAL A 53 -1.71 -10.11 0.16
CA VAL A 53 -2.19 -9.38 -1.02
C VAL A 53 -2.33 -10.35 -2.19
N LYS A 54 -3.51 -10.35 -2.81
CA LYS A 54 -3.82 -11.21 -3.96
C LYS A 54 -3.05 -10.80 -5.21
N VAL A 55 -2.56 -11.79 -5.93
CA VAL A 55 -1.91 -11.62 -7.24
C VAL A 55 -2.98 -11.49 -8.32
N SER A 56 -2.76 -10.62 -9.31
CA SER A 56 -3.70 -10.46 -10.41
C SER A 56 -3.79 -11.74 -11.24
N LYS A 57 -5.02 -12.12 -11.63
CA LYS A 57 -5.26 -13.25 -12.53
C LYS A 57 -4.76 -12.99 -13.96
N ASN A 58 -4.61 -11.72 -14.35
CA ASN A 58 -4.27 -11.33 -15.72
C ASN A 58 -2.77 -11.16 -15.93
N ASP A 59 -2.03 -10.78 -14.89
CA ASP A 59 -0.57 -10.63 -14.92
C ASP A 59 0.04 -10.97 -13.55
N PRO A 60 0.81 -12.06 -13.43
CA PRO A 60 1.40 -12.49 -12.17
C PRO A 60 2.47 -11.53 -11.61
N LYS A 61 2.90 -10.52 -12.37
CA LYS A 61 3.83 -9.49 -11.89
C LYS A 61 3.17 -8.43 -11.02
N ILE A 62 1.85 -8.25 -11.15
CA ILE A 62 1.08 -7.23 -10.44
C ILE A 62 0.12 -7.84 -9.42
N SER A 63 -0.21 -7.04 -8.42
CA SER A 63 -1.13 -7.38 -7.35
C SER A 63 -2.44 -6.61 -7.50
N GLU A 64 -3.52 -7.17 -6.96
CA GLU A 64 -4.81 -6.49 -6.84
C GLU A 64 -4.79 -5.52 -5.65
N SER A 65 -3.88 -4.54 -5.69
CA SER A 65 -3.72 -3.52 -4.65
C SER A 65 -3.81 -2.11 -5.21
N PHE A 66 -4.13 -1.18 -4.32
CA PHE A 66 -4.22 0.23 -4.63
C PHE A 66 -3.79 1.09 -3.45
N ASP A 67 -3.31 2.29 -3.75
CA ASP A 67 -3.05 3.35 -2.78
C ASP A 67 -3.80 4.61 -3.21
N LEU A 68 -4.41 5.32 -2.26
CA LEU A 68 -5.03 6.64 -2.43
C LEU A 68 -4.03 7.70 -1.99
N MET A 69 -3.72 8.61 -2.90
CA MET A 69 -2.75 9.67 -2.72
C MET A 69 -3.42 11.04 -2.72
N TYR A 70 -2.81 12.01 -2.04
CA TYR A 70 -3.04 13.44 -2.19
C TYR A 70 -1.70 14.12 -2.49
N GLY A 71 -1.46 14.51 -3.74
CA GLY A 71 -0.11 14.93 -4.14
C GLY A 71 0.91 13.80 -3.97
N ASP A 72 1.89 14.00 -3.09
CA ASP A 72 2.89 13.00 -2.71
C ASP A 72 2.57 12.26 -1.40
N LEU A 73 1.47 12.60 -0.73
CA LEU A 73 1.05 12.02 0.55
C LEU A 73 0.15 10.81 0.34
N GLU A 74 0.57 9.63 0.79
CA GLU A 74 -0.30 8.44 0.85
C GLU A 74 -1.31 8.55 1.99
N ILE A 75 -2.60 8.55 1.65
CA ILE A 75 -3.73 8.66 2.58
C ILE A 75 -4.25 7.29 3.01
N SER A 76 -4.28 6.35 2.08
CA SER A 76 -4.83 5.01 2.31
C SER A 76 -4.14 3.98 1.43
N SER A 77 -3.99 2.77 1.96
CA SER A 77 -3.55 1.59 1.21
C SER A 77 -4.58 0.47 1.33
N GLY A 78 -4.82 -0.26 0.23
CA GLY A 78 -5.81 -1.32 0.18
C GLY A 78 -5.46 -2.42 -0.82
N SER A 79 -6.11 -3.57 -0.67
CA SER A 79 -6.02 -4.64 -1.67
C SER A 79 -7.15 -5.65 -1.54
N THR A 80 -7.37 -6.43 -2.61
CA THR A 80 -8.01 -7.74 -2.51
C THR A 80 -7.10 -8.67 -1.70
N ARG A 81 -7.70 -9.43 -0.79
CA ARG A 81 -6.97 -10.38 0.05
C ARG A 81 -7.09 -11.79 -0.50
N ILE A 82 -6.08 -12.61 -0.24
CA ILE A 82 -6.13 -14.03 -0.55
C ILE A 82 -7.13 -14.70 0.38
N GLU A 83 -8.11 -15.39 -0.18
CA GLU A 83 -9.16 -16.12 0.55
C GLU A 83 -8.87 -17.61 0.73
N LYS A 84 -7.87 -18.16 0.01
CA LYS A 84 -7.50 -19.58 0.06
C LYS A 84 -6.28 -19.80 0.94
N LYS A 85 -6.39 -20.71 1.92
CA LYS A 85 -5.29 -21.03 2.84
C LYS A 85 -4.00 -21.45 2.12
N GLU A 86 -4.10 -22.36 1.16
CA GLU A 86 -2.93 -22.90 0.43
C GLU A 86 -2.16 -21.80 -0.32
N GLU A 87 -2.89 -20.88 -0.98
CA GLU A 87 -2.29 -19.75 -1.70
C GLU A 87 -1.62 -18.76 -0.72
N LEU A 88 -2.23 -18.53 0.44
CA LEU A 88 -1.69 -17.67 1.48
C LEU A 88 -0.41 -18.26 2.07
N GLU A 89 -0.40 -19.56 2.37
CA GLU A 89 0.77 -20.28 2.87
C GLU A 89 1.92 -20.28 1.86
N ASP A 90 1.65 -20.46 0.56
CA ASP A 90 2.67 -20.37 -0.48
C ASP A 90 3.31 -18.98 -0.53
N ARG A 91 2.50 -17.93 -0.44
CA ARG A 91 2.96 -16.54 -0.33
C ARG A 91 3.79 -16.27 0.92
N MET A 92 3.43 -16.89 2.05
CA MET A 92 4.20 -16.80 3.28
C MET A 92 5.55 -17.51 3.17
N LYS A 93 5.60 -18.70 2.56
CA LYS A 93 6.85 -19.46 2.30
C LYS A 93 7.81 -18.68 1.42
N THR A 94 7.32 -18.12 0.30
CA THR A 94 8.14 -17.31 -0.62
C THR A 94 8.70 -16.06 0.02
N LYS A 95 8.07 -15.53 1.08
CA LYS A 95 8.56 -14.40 1.89
C LYS A 95 9.38 -14.83 3.11
N GLY A 96 9.69 -16.12 3.27
CA GLY A 96 10.52 -16.63 4.37
C GLY A 96 9.85 -16.57 5.74
N MET A 97 8.52 -16.58 5.80
CA MET A 97 7.77 -16.52 7.05
C MET A 97 7.67 -17.90 7.71
N LYS A 98 7.69 -17.93 9.05
CA LYS A 98 7.46 -19.13 9.85
C LYS A 98 5.96 -19.38 10.01
N ILE A 99 5.40 -20.33 9.24
CA ILE A 99 3.94 -20.52 9.13
C ILE A 99 3.31 -20.95 10.45
N ASP A 100 4.03 -21.73 11.25
CA ASP A 100 3.64 -22.20 12.58
C ASP A 100 3.30 -21.05 13.54
N THR A 101 3.91 -19.87 13.38
CA THR A 101 3.56 -18.70 14.21
C THR A 101 2.25 -18.02 13.81
N PHE A 102 1.61 -18.44 12.72
CA PHE A 102 0.37 -17.86 12.19
C PHE A 102 -0.82 -18.82 12.26
N GLU A 103 -0.71 -19.94 12.97
CA GLU A 103 -1.76 -20.96 13.07
C GLU A 103 -3.12 -20.35 13.44
N TYR A 104 -3.15 -19.44 14.42
CA TYR A 104 -4.38 -18.74 14.82
C TYR A 104 -5.05 -17.98 13.65
N HIS A 105 -4.26 -17.31 12.80
CA HIS A 105 -4.77 -16.59 11.64
C HIS A 105 -5.21 -17.55 10.53
N LEU A 106 -4.41 -18.57 10.25
CA LEU A 106 -4.65 -19.52 9.15
C LEU A 106 -5.85 -20.44 9.43
N ASN A 107 -6.14 -20.75 10.68
CA ASN A 107 -7.30 -21.57 11.05
C ASN A 107 -8.63 -20.94 10.65
N ALA A 108 -8.70 -19.60 10.55
CA ALA A 108 -9.91 -18.93 10.07
C ALA A 108 -10.26 -19.32 8.61
N PHE A 109 -9.26 -19.64 7.79
CA PHE A 109 -9.42 -19.97 6.38
C PHE A 109 -10.02 -21.37 6.14
N GLU A 110 -9.97 -22.25 7.15
CA GLU A 110 -10.59 -23.59 7.11
C GLU A 110 -12.12 -23.53 7.11
N TYR A 111 -12.70 -22.42 7.57
CA TYR A 111 -14.14 -22.26 7.75
C TYR A 111 -14.81 -21.48 6.61
N GLY A 112 -14.16 -21.36 5.45
CA GLY A 112 -14.76 -20.78 4.24
C GLY A 112 -14.74 -19.25 4.23
N VAL A 113 -13.55 -18.66 4.15
CA VAL A 113 -13.38 -17.21 3.98
C VAL A 113 -13.87 -16.79 2.58
N PRO A 114 -14.79 -15.82 2.46
CA PRO A 114 -15.26 -15.35 1.16
C PRO A 114 -14.21 -14.47 0.46
N PRO A 115 -14.31 -14.27 -0.87
CA PRO A 115 -13.55 -13.23 -1.56
C PRO A 115 -13.80 -11.87 -0.88
N HIS A 116 -12.73 -11.18 -0.50
CA HIS A 116 -12.83 -9.93 0.26
C HIS A 116 -11.69 -8.97 -0.09
N ALA A 117 -11.94 -7.69 0.14
CA ALA A 117 -10.99 -6.60 -0.03
C ALA A 117 -11.19 -5.57 1.08
N GLY A 118 -10.18 -4.75 1.32
CA GLY A 118 -10.28 -3.68 2.31
C GLY A 118 -9.15 -2.67 2.17
N CYS A 119 -9.26 -1.59 2.94
CA CYS A 119 -8.27 -0.53 3.01
C CYS A 119 -8.08 -0.07 4.46
N GLY A 120 -6.92 0.55 4.71
CA GLY A 120 -6.65 1.31 5.92
C GLY A 120 -6.45 2.77 5.56
N ILE A 121 -7.13 3.67 6.27
CA ILE A 121 -7.06 5.12 6.06
C ILE A 121 -6.33 5.74 7.24
N GLY A 122 -5.30 6.54 6.98
CA GLY A 122 -4.66 7.37 8.00
C GLY A 122 -5.49 8.62 8.26
N LEU A 123 -6.20 8.69 9.39
CA LEU A 123 -7.07 9.81 9.73
C LEU A 123 -6.30 11.13 9.75
N GLU A 124 -5.14 11.16 10.40
CA GLU A 124 -4.29 12.34 10.54
C GLU A 124 -3.77 12.83 9.18
N ARG A 125 -3.43 11.90 8.28
CA ARG A 125 -3.02 12.22 6.90
C ARG A 125 -4.18 12.70 6.03
N LEU A 126 -5.36 12.12 6.20
CA LEU A 126 -6.57 12.63 5.56
C LEU A 126 -6.85 14.06 6.02
N MET A 127 -6.73 14.33 7.33
CA MET A 127 -6.87 15.70 7.85
C MET A 127 -5.84 16.64 7.24
N MET A 128 -4.55 16.24 7.13
CA MET A 128 -3.52 17.05 6.47
C MET A 128 -3.93 17.44 5.05
N ALA A 129 -4.44 16.50 4.26
CA ALA A 129 -4.90 16.75 2.90
C ALA A 129 -6.13 17.69 2.85
N LEU A 130 -7.05 17.60 3.81
CA LEU A 130 -8.27 18.40 3.85
C LEU A 130 -8.04 19.83 4.37
N THR A 131 -7.09 20.02 5.29
CA THR A 131 -6.80 21.33 5.90
C THR A 131 -5.59 22.03 5.29
N GLY A 132 -4.81 21.35 4.44
CA GLY A 132 -3.55 21.86 3.92
C GLY A 132 -2.43 21.92 4.96
N THR A 133 -2.51 21.11 6.02
CA THR A 133 -1.51 21.07 7.09
C THR A 133 -0.34 20.19 6.69
N GLU A 134 0.89 20.70 6.81
CA GLU A 134 2.11 20.00 6.36
C GLU A 134 2.69 19.02 7.39
N ASN A 135 2.42 19.23 8.69
CA ASN A 135 2.96 18.41 9.76
C ASN A 135 1.86 17.54 10.38
N ILE A 136 2.05 16.22 10.39
CA ILE A 136 1.09 15.25 10.95
C ILE A 136 0.81 15.49 12.44
N ARG A 137 1.78 16.08 13.17
CA ARG A 137 1.59 16.38 14.59
C ARG A 137 0.55 17.46 14.83
N ASP A 138 0.34 18.34 13.86
CA ASP A 138 -0.63 19.44 13.95
C ASP A 138 -2.07 18.97 13.62
N THR A 139 -2.20 17.75 13.06
CA THR A 139 -3.49 17.07 12.86
C THR A 139 -3.76 15.98 13.90
N THR A 140 -2.87 15.82 14.89
CA THR A 140 -2.99 14.84 15.96
C THR A 140 -3.24 15.54 17.29
N PHE A 141 -4.28 15.16 18.03
CA PHE A 141 -4.62 15.84 19.28
C PHE A 141 -3.53 15.72 20.36
N TYR A 142 -3.02 14.51 20.59
CA TYR A 142 -1.84 14.25 21.43
C TYR A 142 -0.80 13.46 20.62
N PRO A 143 0.11 14.14 19.90
CA PRO A 143 1.06 13.46 19.03
C PRO A 143 2.00 12.55 19.84
N ARG A 144 2.35 11.43 19.22
CA ARG A 144 3.23 10.40 19.76
C ARG A 144 4.33 10.08 18.77
N ASP A 145 5.56 10.03 19.26
CA ASP A 145 6.72 9.56 18.51
C ASP A 145 7.77 9.01 19.49
N VAL A 146 8.95 8.66 19.00
CA VAL A 146 10.04 8.08 19.81
C VAL A 146 10.56 9.03 20.89
N ASP A 147 10.34 10.34 20.73
CA ASP A 147 10.84 11.39 21.63
C ASP A 147 9.72 12.00 22.49
N ARG A 148 8.45 11.75 22.16
CA ARG A 148 7.27 12.36 22.81
C ARG A 148 6.27 11.31 23.28
N LEU A 149 6.21 11.15 24.60
CA LEU A 149 5.24 10.28 25.28
C LEU A 149 4.15 11.04 26.06
N THR A 150 4.47 12.18 26.67
CA THR A 150 3.57 12.83 27.66
C THR A 150 3.18 14.28 27.28
N PRO A 151 1.94 14.72 27.60
CA PRO A 151 0.81 13.85 27.95
C PRO A 151 0.56 12.86 26.85
#